data_AF-A0A2E5LVW9-F1
#
_entry.id   AF-A0A2E5LVW9-F1
#
_cell.length_a   1.000
_cell.length_b   1.000
_cell.length_c   1.000
_cell.angle_alpha   90.00
_cell.angle_beta   90.00
_cell.angle_gamma   90.00
#
_symmetry.space_group_name_H-M   'P 1'
#
loop_
_entity.id
_entity.type
_entity.pdbx_description
1 polymer ?
#
loop_
_entity_poly.entity_id
_entity_poly.type
_entity_poly.pdbx_seq_one_letter_code
_entity_poly.pdbx_strand_id
1 'polypeptide(L)'
;MATVLITLKVKEGMEARYEEIQKDLYEKTHSLESDVLRYEMWRGQEPRSYYCLLSFPDYNTFLIKHQISDHHEDATPPLMEVIEEEGIEWVDPIQGASPLPPSNQQDVPEDAPEIAKTYDEVLRVAVPGWWASLR
;
A
#
# COMPACT_ATOMS: atom_id res chain seq x y z
N MET A 1 5.39 -1.57 -12.28
CA MET A 1 4.23 -1.23 -11.44
C MET A 1 4.18 -2.15 -10.24
N ALA A 2 3.67 -1.66 -9.13
CA ALA A 2 3.38 -2.43 -7.93
C ALA A 2 1.95 -2.09 -7.46
N THR A 3 1.10 -3.11 -7.32
CA THR A 3 -0.27 -2.96 -6.79
C THR A 3 -0.42 -3.82 -5.55
N VAL A 4 -0.77 -3.19 -4.43
CA VAL A 4 -0.97 -3.85 -3.13
C VAL A 4 -2.42 -3.70 -2.70
N LEU A 5 -2.99 -4.80 -2.25
CA LEU A 5 -4.24 -4.87 -1.52
C LEU A 5 -3.91 -5.06 -0.04
N ILE A 6 -4.30 -4.09 0.79
CA ILE A 6 -4.17 -4.18 2.24
C ILE A 6 -5.56 -4.50 2.81
N THR A 7 -5.60 -5.50 3.66
CA THR A 7 -6.76 -5.87 4.47
C THR A 7 -6.50 -5.45 5.91
N LEU A 8 -7.47 -4.80 6.53
CA LEU A 8 -7.30 -4.21 7.85
C LEU A 8 -8.48 -4.57 8.74
N LYS A 9 -8.19 -4.80 10.01
CA LYS A 9 -9.17 -4.81 11.08
C LYS A 9 -8.82 -3.70 12.06
N VAL A 10 -9.76 -2.79 12.28
CA VAL A 10 -9.59 -1.66 13.23
C VAL A 10 -10.08 -2.08 14.60
N LYS A 11 -9.40 -1.65 15.67
CA LYS A 11 -9.82 -1.89 17.06
C LYS A 11 -11.23 -1.35 17.29
N GLU A 12 -12.01 -2.08 18.08
CA GLU A 12 -13.40 -1.69 18.38
C GLU A 12 -13.49 -0.29 19.00
N GLY A 13 -14.36 0.55 18.45
CA GLY A 13 -14.56 1.94 18.87
C GLY A 13 -13.56 2.95 18.29
N MET A 14 -12.60 2.51 17.46
CA MET A 14 -11.59 3.36 16.82
C MET A 14 -11.88 3.64 15.33
N GLU A 15 -13.00 3.19 14.80
CA GLU A 15 -13.35 3.28 13.37
C GLU A 15 -13.38 4.73 12.89
N ALA A 16 -13.97 5.63 13.68
CA ALA A 16 -14.04 7.06 13.35
C ALA A 16 -12.65 7.71 13.32
N ARG A 17 -11.77 7.34 14.26
CA ARG A 17 -10.39 7.85 14.32
C ARG A 17 -9.56 7.31 13.16
N TYR A 18 -9.69 6.02 12.87
CA TYR A 18 -9.03 5.41 11.71
C TYR A 18 -9.43 6.11 10.41
N GLU A 19 -10.72 6.35 10.19
CA GLU A 19 -11.18 7.04 8.98
C GLU A 19 -10.75 8.51 8.89
N GLU A 20 -10.57 9.20 10.02
CA GLU A 20 -9.98 10.54 10.03
C GLU A 20 -8.53 10.50 9.55
N ILE A 21 -7.72 9.57 10.08
CA ILE A 21 -6.33 9.39 9.66
C ILE A 21 -6.26 9.05 8.17
N GLN A 22 -7.12 8.13 7.68
CA GLN A 22 -7.12 7.73 6.29
C GLN A 22 -7.55 8.84 5.32
N LYS A 23 -8.45 9.74 5.74
CA LYS A 23 -8.81 10.92 4.94
C LYS A 23 -7.65 11.89 4.81
N ASP A 24 -6.97 12.18 5.92
CA ASP A 24 -5.78 13.04 5.93
C ASP A 24 -4.65 12.44 5.08
N LEU A 25 -4.39 11.13 5.22
CA LEU A 25 -3.44 10.42 4.37
C LEU A 25 -3.83 10.47 2.89
N TYR A 26 -5.09 10.20 2.55
CA TYR A 26 -5.57 10.28 1.18
C TYR A 26 -5.33 11.68 0.57
N GLU A 27 -5.68 12.74 1.30
CA GLU A 27 -5.50 14.13 0.86
C GLU A 27 -4.02 14.47 0.67
N LYS A 28 -3.15 14.07 1.61
CA LYS A 28 -1.71 14.30 1.54
C LYS A 28 -1.07 13.52 0.41
N THR A 29 -1.35 12.23 0.26
CA THR A 29 -0.86 11.39 -0.85
C THR A 29 -1.18 12.04 -2.20
N HIS A 30 -2.44 12.44 -2.44
CA HIS A 30 -2.83 13.02 -3.73
C HIS A 30 -2.33 14.45 -3.96
N SER A 31 -1.99 15.19 -2.90
CA SER A 31 -1.49 16.57 -3.03
C SER A 31 0.04 16.66 -3.08
N LEU A 32 0.75 15.69 -2.48
CA LEU A 32 2.20 15.68 -2.34
C LEU A 32 2.89 14.70 -3.29
N GLU A 33 2.20 13.65 -3.74
CA GLU A 33 2.77 12.62 -4.61
C GLU A 33 2.25 12.72 -6.03
N SER A 34 3.17 12.78 -7.01
CA SER A 34 2.82 12.83 -8.43
C SER A 34 2.63 11.45 -9.08
N ASP A 35 3.13 10.41 -8.43
CA ASP A 35 3.32 9.08 -9.02
C ASP A 35 2.32 8.04 -8.46
N VAL A 36 1.12 8.48 -8.07
CA VAL A 36 0.06 7.60 -7.53
C VAL A 36 -0.89 7.21 -8.67
N LEU A 37 -1.00 5.91 -8.97
CA LEU A 37 -1.96 5.40 -9.97
C LEU A 37 -3.33 5.10 -9.35
N ARG A 38 -3.32 4.52 -8.14
CA ARG A 38 -4.51 4.23 -7.33
C ARG A 38 -4.16 4.40 -5.86
N TYR A 39 -5.08 4.97 -5.10
CA TYR A 39 -5.01 5.04 -3.64
C TYR A 39 -6.43 5.15 -3.11
N GLU A 40 -7.04 4.00 -2.82
CA GLU A 40 -8.48 3.89 -2.57
C GLU A 40 -8.74 3.13 -1.26
N MET A 41 -9.55 3.73 -0.37
CA MET A 41 -9.91 3.17 0.93
C MET A 41 -11.39 2.80 0.98
N TRP A 42 -11.69 1.60 1.47
CA TRP A 42 -13.04 1.04 1.48
C TRP A 42 -13.37 0.43 2.84
N ARG A 43 -14.62 0.57 3.28
CA ARG A 43 -15.18 -0.24 4.37
C ARG A 43 -15.52 -1.63 3.83
N GLY A 44 -15.20 -2.66 4.60
CA GLY A 44 -15.65 -4.01 4.32
C GLY A 44 -17.06 -4.30 4.85
N GLN A 45 -17.56 -5.48 4.50
CA GLN A 45 -18.87 -5.94 4.95
C GLN A 45 -18.86 -6.33 6.43
N GLU A 46 -17.78 -6.94 6.90
CA GLU A 46 -17.64 -7.32 8.30
C GLU A 46 -17.36 -6.08 9.17
N PRO A 47 -17.90 -6.00 10.39
CA PRO A 47 -17.62 -4.88 11.28
C PRO A 47 -16.12 -4.65 11.43
N ARG A 48 -15.71 -3.38 11.30
CA ARG A 48 -14.33 -2.91 11.50
C ARG A 48 -13.33 -3.43 10.46
N SER A 49 -13.80 -4.10 9.42
CA SER A 49 -12.97 -4.50 8.30
C SER A 49 -12.84 -3.37 7.28
N TYR A 50 -11.64 -3.20 6.74
CA TYR A 50 -11.33 -2.20 5.72
C TYR A 50 -10.41 -2.80 4.66
N TYR A 51 -10.47 -2.22 3.46
CA TYR A 51 -9.64 -2.59 2.32
C TYR A 51 -8.98 -1.34 1.74
N CYS A 52 -7.69 -1.45 1.43
CA CYS A 52 -6.93 -0.40 0.76
C CYS A 52 -6.33 -0.97 -0.52
N LEU A 53 -6.59 -0.34 -1.67
CA LEU A 53 -5.94 -0.68 -2.93
C LEU A 53 -5.00 0.45 -3.33
N LEU A 54 -3.71 0.16 -3.36
CA LEU A 54 -2.67 1.11 -3.77
C LEU A 54 -1.98 0.62 -5.02
N SER A 55 -1.70 1.53 -5.96
CA SER A 55 -0.97 1.20 -7.18
C SER A 55 -0.02 2.32 -7.57
N PHE A 56 1.22 1.96 -7.89
CA PHE A 56 2.31 2.88 -8.23
C PHE A 56 3.03 2.43 -9.50
N PRO A 57 3.65 3.34 -10.28
CA PRO A 57 4.38 3.03 -11.52
C PRO A 57 5.38 1.91 -11.39
N ASP A 58 5.97 1.73 -10.19
CA ASP A 58 6.87 0.63 -9.85
C ASP A 58 7.00 0.43 -8.33
N TYR A 59 7.72 -0.64 -7.94
CA TYR A 59 7.88 -1.03 -6.53
C TYR A 59 8.72 -0.03 -5.76
N ASN A 60 9.79 0.48 -6.37
CA ASN A 60 10.65 1.47 -5.72
C ASN A 60 9.93 2.81 -5.50
N THR A 61 8.98 3.18 -6.36
CA THR A 61 8.11 4.33 -6.15
C THR A 61 7.22 4.12 -4.92
N PHE A 62 6.54 2.97 -4.82
CA PHE A 62 5.80 2.61 -3.61
C PHE A 62 6.70 2.65 -2.36
N LEU A 63 7.85 2.00 -2.39
CA LEU A 63 8.68 1.84 -1.22
C LEU A 63 9.39 3.14 -0.79
N ILE A 64 10.00 3.86 -1.74
CA ILE A 64 10.92 4.97 -1.45
C ILE A 64 10.21 6.32 -1.45
N LYS A 65 9.20 6.51 -2.31
CA LYS A 65 8.50 7.79 -2.43
C LYS A 65 7.21 7.84 -1.62
N HIS A 66 6.53 6.71 -1.45
CA HIS A 66 5.26 6.66 -0.72
C HIS A 66 5.44 6.16 0.71
N GLN A 67 5.87 4.91 0.88
CA GLN A 67 5.87 4.19 2.16
C GLN A 67 6.75 4.85 3.23
N ILE A 68 7.88 5.44 2.84
CA ILE A 68 8.81 6.13 3.76
C ILE A 68 8.75 7.65 3.64
N SER A 69 7.71 8.19 3.00
CA SER A 69 7.52 9.63 2.93
C SER A 69 7.23 10.21 4.31
N ASP A 70 7.57 11.49 4.51
CA ASP A 70 7.36 12.17 5.80
C ASP A 70 5.90 12.04 6.29
N HIS A 71 4.93 12.22 5.40
CA HIS A 71 3.51 12.17 5.77
C HIS A 71 3.00 10.75 6.05
N HIS A 72 3.62 9.72 5.46
CA HIS A 72 3.31 8.34 5.77
C HIS A 72 3.95 7.93 7.11
N GLU A 73 5.23 8.28 7.32
CA GLU A 73 5.93 8.04 8.59
C GLU A 73 5.27 8.75 9.77
N ASP A 74 4.82 9.99 9.59
CA ASP A 74 4.06 10.74 10.60
C ASP A 74 2.72 10.08 10.95
N ALA A 75 2.10 9.35 10.00
CA ALA A 75 0.84 8.65 10.20
C ALA A 75 1.03 7.22 10.77
N THR A 76 2.22 6.64 10.68
CA THR A 76 2.50 5.27 11.16
C THR A 76 2.19 5.10 12.66
N PRO A 77 2.68 5.96 13.60
CA PRO A 77 2.33 5.82 15.02
C PRO A 77 0.82 5.84 15.33
N PRO A 78 0.03 6.84 14.87
CA PRO A 78 -1.41 6.83 15.14
C PRO A 78 -2.15 5.69 14.44
N LEU A 79 -1.67 5.18 13.31
CA LEU A 79 -2.22 3.98 12.67
C LEU A 79 -2.01 2.73 13.54
N MET A 80 -0.81 2.53 14.09
CA MET A 80 -0.51 1.41 15.00
C MET A 80 -1.38 1.44 16.28
N GLU A 81 -1.81 2.62 16.70
CA GLU A 81 -2.73 2.76 17.84
C GLU A 81 -4.14 2.23 17.53
N VAL A 82 -4.61 2.34 16.29
CA VAL A 82 -6.00 1.99 15.92
C VAL A 82 -6.15 0.67 15.18
N ILE A 83 -5.11 0.17 14.52
CA ILE A 83 -5.14 -1.09 13.78
C ILE A 83 -5.00 -2.28 14.77
N GLU A 84 -5.88 -3.25 14.65
CA GLU A 84 -5.86 -4.55 15.36
C GLU A 84 -5.11 -5.61 14.56
N GLU A 85 -5.36 -5.66 13.26
CA GLU A 85 -4.80 -6.66 12.35
C GLU A 85 -4.58 -6.04 10.96
N GLU A 86 -3.48 -6.42 10.32
CA GLU A 86 -3.13 -5.99 8.97
C GLU A 86 -2.63 -7.19 8.16
N GLY A 87 -3.14 -7.31 6.94
CA GLY A 87 -2.67 -8.25 5.93
C GLY A 87 -2.31 -7.51 4.66
N ILE A 88 -1.14 -7.78 4.11
CA ILE A 88 -0.63 -7.18 2.89
C ILE A 88 -0.56 -8.25 1.80
N GLU A 89 -1.25 -8.01 0.69
CA GLU A 89 -1.26 -8.89 -0.46
C GLU A 89 -0.87 -8.13 -1.73
N TRP A 90 0.19 -8.57 -2.39
CA TRP A 90 0.49 -8.12 -3.74
C TRP A 90 -0.50 -8.75 -4.72
N VAL A 91 -1.04 -7.95 -5.63
CA VAL A 91 -2.00 -8.40 -6.64
C VAL A 91 -1.54 -8.05 -8.04
N ASP A 92 -1.90 -8.86 -9.03
CA ASP A 92 -1.62 -8.62 -10.43
C ASP A 92 -2.90 -8.31 -11.21
N PRO A 93 -2.93 -7.23 -12.01
CA PRO A 93 -4.11 -6.93 -12.82
C PRO A 93 -4.28 -7.96 -13.93
N ILE A 94 -5.49 -8.50 -14.06
CA ILE A 94 -5.90 -9.24 -15.25
C ILE A 94 -5.97 -8.25 -16.42
N GLN A 95 -5.11 -8.44 -17.41
CA GLN A 95 -5.04 -7.55 -18.58
C GLN A 95 -6.36 -7.56 -19.35
N GLY A 96 -6.85 -6.36 -19.68
CA GLY A 96 -8.16 -6.15 -20.30
C GLY A 96 -9.32 -6.03 -19.30
N ALA A 97 -9.15 -6.44 -18.04
CA ALA A 97 -10.11 -6.19 -16.96
C ALA A 97 -9.67 -5.04 -16.03
N SER A 98 -8.40 -4.65 -16.10
CA SER A 98 -7.83 -3.47 -15.43
C SER A 98 -6.90 -2.72 -16.39
N PRO A 99 -6.88 -1.37 -16.37
CA PRO A 99 -5.95 -0.58 -17.18
C PRO A 99 -4.53 -0.52 -16.60
N LEU A 100 -4.29 -1.13 -15.43
CA LEU A 100 -3.00 -1.08 -14.75
C LEU A 100 -1.97 -2.02 -15.39
N PRO A 101 -0.67 -1.62 -15.46
CA PRO A 101 0.39 -2.51 -15.93
C PRO A 101 0.61 -3.72 -15.00
N PRO A 102 1.32 -4.78 -15.41
CA PRO A 102 1.62 -5.90 -14.53
C PRO A 102 2.45 -5.53 -13.28
N SER A 103 2.16 -6.19 -12.16
CA SER A 103 2.92 -6.07 -10.90
C SER A 103 4.27 -6.76 -11.05
N ASN A 104 5.36 -6.06 -10.76
CA ASN A 104 6.71 -6.60 -10.93
C ASN A 104 7.57 -6.34 -9.71
N GLN A 105 8.43 -7.32 -9.40
CA GLN A 105 9.49 -7.18 -8.43
C GLN A 105 10.58 -6.24 -8.94
N GLN A 106 11.19 -5.48 -8.05
CA GLN A 106 12.40 -4.70 -8.32
C GLN A 106 13.37 -4.82 -7.15
N ASP A 107 14.66 -4.71 -7.45
CA ASP A 107 15.67 -4.54 -6.43
C ASP A 107 15.67 -3.10 -5.93
N VAL A 108 15.83 -2.95 -4.62
CA VAL A 108 16.06 -1.65 -4.00
C VAL A 108 17.46 -1.17 -4.40
N PRO A 109 17.63 0.08 -4.86
CA PRO A 109 18.94 0.63 -5.21
C PRO A 109 19.94 0.58 -4.04
N GLU A 110 21.22 0.37 -4.33
CA GLU A 110 22.27 0.31 -3.29
C GLU A 110 22.37 1.60 -2.47
N ASP A 111 22.10 2.74 -3.11
CA ASP A 111 22.11 4.09 -2.53
C ASP A 111 20.77 4.50 -1.90
N ALA A 112 19.78 3.60 -1.84
CA ALA A 112 18.52 3.88 -1.17
C ALA A 112 18.72 4.06 0.35
N PRO A 113 17.86 4.86 1.01
CA PRO A 113 17.88 5.00 2.47
C PRO A 113 17.77 3.66 3.19
N GLU A 114 18.44 3.52 4.35
CA GLU A 114 18.45 2.27 5.12
C GLU A 114 17.05 1.82 5.57
N ILE A 115 16.13 2.77 5.81
CA ILE A 115 14.73 2.46 6.11
C ILE A 115 14.04 1.75 4.93
N ALA A 116 14.34 2.12 3.68
CA ALA A 116 13.80 1.45 2.50
C ALA A 116 14.30 0.00 2.43
N LYS A 117 15.60 -0.22 2.70
CA LYS A 117 16.18 -1.58 2.74
C LYS A 117 15.53 -2.45 3.81
N THR A 118 15.29 -1.87 4.99
CA THR A 118 14.58 -2.55 6.09
C THR A 118 13.15 -2.93 5.68
N TYR A 119 12.44 -2.03 5.03
CA TYR A 119 11.06 -2.28 4.59
C TYR A 119 10.97 -3.27 3.43
N ASP A 120 11.97 -3.34 2.54
CA ASP A 120 12.01 -4.34 1.47
C ASP A 120 12.03 -5.76 2.04
N GLU A 121 12.71 -6.02 3.16
CA GLU A 121 12.75 -7.36 3.76
C GLU A 121 11.35 -7.94 4.06
N VAL A 122 10.35 -7.09 4.31
CA VAL A 122 9.00 -7.51 4.68
C VAL A 122 7.93 -7.16 3.64
N LEU A 123 8.13 -6.12 2.85
CA LEU A 123 7.15 -5.64 1.85
C LEU A 123 7.48 -6.10 0.42
N ARG A 124 8.58 -6.81 0.17
CA ARG A 124 8.98 -7.16 -1.20
C ARG A 124 7.88 -7.85 -2.00
N VAL A 125 7.69 -7.39 -3.24
CA VAL A 125 6.82 -8.09 -4.20
C VAL A 125 7.46 -9.41 -4.58
N ALA A 126 6.87 -10.53 -4.17
CA ALA A 126 7.23 -11.85 -4.67
C ALA A 126 6.26 -12.24 -5.79
N VAL A 127 6.64 -12.06 -7.05
CA VAL A 127 5.80 -12.42 -8.21
C VAL A 127 5.63 -13.94 -8.26
N PRO A 128 4.44 -14.50 -8.00
CA PRO A 128 4.21 -15.93 -8.08
C PRO A 128 4.35 -16.43 -9.52
N GLY A 129 4.96 -17.61 -9.68
CA GLY A 129 5.20 -18.20 -11.01
C GLY A 129 3.92 -18.41 -11.83
N TRP A 130 2.76 -18.59 -11.18
CA TRP A 130 1.49 -18.76 -11.89
C TRP A 130 0.99 -17.47 -12.55
N TRP A 131 1.31 -16.27 -12.03
CA TRP A 131 1.02 -15.01 -12.72
C TRP A 131 1.80 -14.91 -14.02
N ALA A 132 3.10 -15.22 -13.97
CA ALA A 132 3.96 -15.16 -15.16
C ALA A 132 3.48 -16.06 -16.30
N SER A 133 2.78 -17.15 -15.99
CA SER A 133 2.22 -18.06 -17.01
C SER A 133 0.93 -17.57 -17.69
N LEU A 134 0.30 -16.53 -17.15
CA LEU A 134 -0.99 -15.98 -17.62
C LEU A 134 -0.86 -14.55 -18.17
N ARG A 135 0.33 -13.96 -18.12
CA ARG A 135 0.65 -12.63 -18.65
C ARG A 135 1.05 -12.68 -20.13
#